data_AF-A0A0B8QSG7-F1
#
_entry.id   AF-A0A0B8QSG7-F1
#
_cell.length_a   1.000
_cell.length_b   1.000
_cell.length_c   1.000
_cell.angle_alpha   90.00
_cell.angle_beta   90.00
_cell.angle_gamma   90.00
#
_symmetry.space_group_name_H-M   'P 1'
#
loop_
_entity.id
_entity.type
_entity.pdbx_description
1 polymer ?
#
loop_
_entity_poly.entity_id
_entity_poly.type
_entity_poly.pdbx_seq_one_letter_code
_entity_poly.pdbx_strand_id
1 'polypeptide(L)' 'MQEVEGFIEKYRLNGDDAARIYPTIRSNKTWYIVTYRDYKTVKTAQWAISQFAEDVQALQPWVKSMSQVHKEIEIGK' A
#
# COMPACT_ATOMS: atom_id res chain seq x y z
N MET A 1 -7.81 -11.23 -6.14
CA MET A 1 -6.78 -11.75 -5.21
C MET A 1 -5.51 -12.10 -5.98
N GLN A 2 -5.57 -13.03 -6.94
CA GLN A 2 -4.40 -13.46 -7.74
C GLN A 2 -3.61 -12.32 -8.40
N GLU A 3 -4.27 -11.28 -8.92
CA GLU A 3 -3.60 -10.11 -9.50
C GLU A 3 -2.80 -9.29 -8.47
N VAL A 4 -3.29 -9.19 -7.23
CA VAL A 4 -2.64 -8.45 -6.15
C VAL A 4 -1.44 -9.23 -5.61
N GLU A 5 -1.58 -10.56 -5.51
CA GLU A 5 -0.47 -11.45 -5.16
C GLU A 5 0.64 -11.37 -6.20
N GLY A 6 0.30 -11.47 -7.49
CA GLY A 6 1.26 -11.31 -8.58
C GLY A 6 1.93 -9.92 -8.60
N PHE A 7 1.21 -8.86 -8.21
CA PHE A 7 1.79 -7.53 -8.04
C PHE A 7 2.84 -7.51 -6.91
N ILE A 8 2.51 -8.08 -5.75
CA ILE A 8 3.43 -8.13 -4.60
C ILE A 8 4.69 -8.93 -4.94
N GLU A 9 4.54 -10.07 -5.62
CA GLU A 9 5.68 -10.90 -6.04
C GLU A 9 6.54 -10.19 -7.08
N LYS A 10 5.93 -9.60 -8.10
CA LYS A 10 6.63 -8.87 -9.17
C LYS A 10 7.52 -7.77 -8.60
N TYR A 11 7.01 -7.01 -7.64
CA TYR A 11 7.73 -5.89 -7.02
C TYR A 11 8.47 -6.28 -5.73
N ARG A 12 8.51 -7.58 -5.40
CA ARG A 12 9.22 -8.13 -4.22
C ARG A 12 8.82 -7.45 -2.91
N LEU A 13 7.54 -7.12 -2.76
CA LEU A 13 6.98 -6.45 -1.58
C LEU A 13 6.64 -7.44 -0.44
N ASN A 14 7.10 -8.69 -0.55
CA ASN A 14 6.82 -9.81 0.36
C ASN A 14 7.95 -10.13 1.36
N GLY A 15 8.97 -9.27 1.48
CA GLY A 15 10.09 -9.47 2.42
C GLY A 15 9.71 -9.29 3.90
N ASP A 16 10.71 -9.04 4.76
CA ASP A 16 10.55 -8.92 6.23
C ASP A 16 9.51 -7.87 6.66
N ASP A 17 9.19 -6.94 5.78
CA ASP A 17 8.15 -5.94 5.95
C ASP A 17 7.06 -6.11 4.90
N ALA A 18 6.49 -7.31 4.88
CA ALA A 18 5.50 -7.72 3.91
C ALA A 18 4.37 -6.69 3.77
N ALA A 19 4.03 -6.39 2.52
CA ALA A 19 2.92 -5.51 2.21
C ALA A 19 1.60 -6.09 2.75
N ARG A 20 0.77 -5.21 3.30
CA ARG A 20 -0.59 -5.57 3.75
C ARG A 20 -1.59 -5.14 2.69
N ILE A 21 -2.67 -5.89 2.56
CA ILE A 21 -3.71 -5.59 1.57
C ILE A 21 -5.02 -5.39 2.33
N TYR A 22 -5.78 -4.37 1.94
CA TYR A 22 -7.18 -4.27 2.36
C TYR A 22 -8.08 -3.86 1.18
N PRO A 23 -9.31 -4.39 1.11
CA PRO A 23 -10.29 -3.96 0.13
C PRO A 23 -10.92 -2.62 0.53
N THR A 24 -11.31 -1.82 -0.46
CA THR A 24 -12.11 -0.60 -0.28
C THR A 24 -13.04 -0.41 -1.48
N ILE A 25 -14.15 0.32 -1.31
CA ILE A 25 -15.08 0.61 -2.41
C ILE A 25 -14.81 2.01 -2.94
N ARG A 26 -14.54 2.13 -4.24
CA ARG A 26 -14.42 3.43 -4.94
C ARG A 26 -15.18 3.38 -6.24
N SER A 27 -16.03 4.37 -6.48
CA SER A 27 -16.89 4.46 -7.67
C SER A 27 -17.67 3.17 -7.93
N ASN A 28 -18.25 2.60 -6.86
CA ASN A 28 -19.03 1.35 -6.89
C ASN A 28 -18.25 0.11 -7.39
N LYS A 29 -16.93 0.13 -7.27
CA LYS A 29 -16.04 -1.01 -7.57
C LYS A 29 -15.16 -1.32 -6.38
N THR A 30 -14.83 -2.61 -6.20
CA THR A 30 -13.87 -3.06 -5.20
C THR A 30 -12.46 -2.79 -5.68
N TRP A 31 -11.69 -2.07 -4.88
CA TRP A 31 -10.26 -1.82 -5.05
C TRP A 31 -9.49 -2.51 -3.95
N TYR A 32 -8.28 -2.95 -4.26
CA TYR A 32 -7.35 -3.50 -3.29
C TYR A 32 -6.20 -2.51 -3.10
N ILE A 33 -6.03 -2.02 -1.87
CA ILE A 33 -4.94 -1.12 -1.53
C ILE A 33 -3.81 -1.96 -0.93
N VAL A 34 -2.63 -1.87 -1.54
CA VAL A 34 -1.39 -2.46 -1.04
C VAL A 34 -0.67 -1.41 -0.19
N THR A 35 -0.46 -1.69 1.09
CA THR A 35 0.26 -0.82 2.02
C THR A 35 1.61 -1.43 2.39
N TYR A 36 2.61 -0.59 2.63
CA TYR A 36 3.97 -1.02 2.93
C TYR A 36 4.50 -0.29 4.15
N ARG A 37 4.76 -1.06 5.22
CA ARG A 37 5.27 -0.59 6.52
C ARG A 37 4.41 0.49 7.19
N ASP A 38 4.69 0.69 8.48
CA ASP A 38 4.13 1.79 9.25
C ASP A 38 5.28 2.75 9.57
N TYR A 39 5.08 4.04 9.32
CA TYR A 39 6.09 5.07 9.54
C TYR A 39 5.63 6.02 10.63
N LYS A 40 6.54 6.38 11.55
CA LYS A 40 6.24 7.31 12.64
C LYS A 40 5.89 8.71 12.16
N THR A 41 6.41 9.12 11.01
CA THR A 41 6.19 10.47 10.44
C THR A 41 5.99 10.43 8.93
N VAL A 42 5.33 11.46 8.40
CA VAL A 42 5.18 11.67 6.94
C VAL A 42 6.55 11.76 6.26
N LYS A 43 7.53 12.44 6.87
CA LYS A 43 8.88 12.60 6.31
C LYS A 43 9.61 11.26 6.16
N THR A 44 9.51 10.39 7.17
CA THR A 44 10.09 9.04 7.09
C THR A 44 9.42 8.19 6.03
N ALA A 45 8.10 8.33 5.84
CA ALA A 45 7.36 7.62 4.78
C ALA A 45 7.75 8.12 3.39
N GLN A 46 7.85 9.44 3.20
CA GLN A 46 8.31 10.05 1.94
C GLN A 46 9.75 9.64 1.61
N TRP A 47 10.62 9.61 2.60
CA TRP A 47 11.99 9.14 2.39
C TRP A 47 12.02 7.66 2.00
N ALA A 48 11.19 6.81 2.60
CA ALA A 48 11.12 5.41 2.21
C ALA A 48 10.68 5.21 0.73
N ILE A 49 9.85 6.10 0.19
CA ILE A 49 9.50 6.07 -1.24
C ILE A 49 10.74 6.20 -2.12
N SER A 50 11.69 7.07 -1.76
CA SER A 50 12.91 7.24 -2.55
C SER A 50 13.91 6.09 -2.40
N GLN A 51 13.68 5.18 -1.44
CA GLN A 51 14.50 3.99 -1.23
C GLN A 51 14.00 2.77 -2.03
N PHE A 52 12.83 2.85 -2.65
CA PHE A 52 12.34 1.77 -3.50
C PHE A 52 13.13 1.65 -4.80
N ALA A 53 13.04 0.49 -5.46
CA ALA A 53 13.52 0.33 -6.83
C ALA A 53 12.75 1.24 -7.80
N GLU A 54 13.37 1.62 -8.92
CA GLU A 54 12.80 2.58 -9.88
C GLU A 54 11.42 2.15 -10.42
N ASP A 55 11.23 0.85 -10.62
CA ASP A 55 9.97 0.28 -11.09
C ASP A 55 8.81 0.48 -10.11
N VAL A 56 9.07 0.39 -8.81
CA VAL A 56 8.10 0.70 -7.74
C VAL A 56 7.91 2.21 -7.60
N GLN A 57 8.98 3.01 -7.70
CA GLN A 57 8.87 4.47 -7.67
C GLN A 57 8.02 4.99 -8.84
N ALA A 58 8.13 4.37 -10.03
CA ALA A 58 7.35 4.71 -11.21
C ALA A 58 5.84 4.49 -11.05
N LEU A 59 5.41 3.64 -10.10
CA LEU A 59 4.00 3.47 -9.72
C LEU A 59 3.45 4.62 -8.89
N GLN A 60 4.31 5.60 -8.52
CA GLN A 60 3.97 6.77 -7.73
C GLN A 60 3.29 6.42 -6.39
N PRO A 61 3.95 5.61 -5.54
CA PRO A 61 3.43 5.32 -4.20
C PRO A 61 3.24 6.63 -3.43
N TRP A 62 2.18 6.69 -2.63
CA TRP A 62 1.84 7.88 -1.87
C TRP A 62 1.70 7.57 -0.38
N VAL A 63 1.98 8.58 0.46
CA VAL A 63 1.82 8.45 1.91
C VAL A 63 0.34 8.49 2.27
N LYS A 64 -0.09 7.58 3.13
CA LYS A 64 -1.46 7.50 3.62
C LYS A 64 -1.51 7.49 5.14
N SER A 65 -2.49 8.20 5.71
CA SER A 65 -2.71 8.19 7.16
C SER A 65 -3.26 6.84 7.63
N MET A 66 -2.71 6.30 8.71
CA MET A 66 -3.22 5.08 9.34
C MET A 66 -4.65 5.23 9.87
N SER A 67 -5.03 6.41 10.37
CA SER A 67 -6.42 6.67 10.79
C SER A 67 -7.40 6.57 9.61
N GLN A 68 -6.98 7.02 8.43
CA GLN A 68 -7.77 6.93 7.21
C GLN A 68 -7.86 5.47 6.71
N VAL A 69 -6.76 4.72 6.79
CA VAL A 69 -6.75 3.28 6.47
C VAL A 69 -7.75 2.53 7.35
N HIS A 70 -7.72 2.73 8.67
CA HIS A 70 -8.65 2.07 9.58
C HIS A 70 -10.11 2.44 9.30
N LYS A 71 -10.39 3.72 9.02
CA LYS A 71 -11.73 4.16 8.66
C LYS A 71 -12.24 3.52 7.37
N GLU A 72 -11.39 3.38 6.36
CA GLU A 72 -11.75 2.70 5.11
C GLU A 72 -12.02 1.21 5.30
N ILE A 73 -11.24 0.55 6.16
CA ILE A 73 -11.47 -0.86 6.53
C ILE A 73 -12.80 -1.02 7.26
N GLU A 74 -13.13 -0.10 8.18
CA GLU A 74 -14.39 -0.12 8.91
C GLU A 74 -15.61 0.10 8.00
N ILE A 75 -15.54 1.08 7.09
CA ILE A 75 -16.60 1.36 6.10
C ILE A 75 -16.75 0.22 5.09
N GLY A 76 -15.67 -0.49 4.78
CA GLY A 76 -15.66 -1.59 3.83
C GLY A 76 -16.10 -2.95 4.37
N LYS A 77 -16.47 -3.04 5.66
CA LYS A 77 -17.12 -4.23 6.25
C LYS A 77 -18.58 -4.29 5.86
#